data_AF-A0A7Y1Y1T4-F1
#
_entry.id   AF-A0A7Y1Y1T4-F1
#
_cell.length_a   1.000
_cell.length_b   1.000
_cell.length_c   1.000
_cell.angle_alpha   90.00
_cell.angle_beta   90.00
_cell.angle_gamma   90.00
#
_symmetry.space_group_name_H-M   'P 1'
#
loop_
_entity.id
_entity.type
_entity.pdbx_description
1 polymer ?
#
loop_
_entity_poly.entity_id
_entity_poly.type
_entity_poly.pdbx_seq_one_letter_code
_entity_poly.pdbx_strand_id
1 'polypeptide(L)'
;MLNFFKQHYQFLIMLAVWVIAGAINQFIALAVIPLSMLLLKQKDRYVELVIGFLFILIISDSRNPVFHFAGLAKSAYLILLTLLFFFNSKKFTTPNQFFVPFIPFFIVALLSLINSPITMLATQKTVSYILLYITLPAFINKCLTDHKEQFLKYLVYFITLILIFGFVLAILTPRYSMLSSRFMGIFGNPNGVGLFCIIIFALVTVIFDKYKTLFTKQDKRIVYGVIVASAIFAISRNGIFSILIFLFFMRFYNISNWLGFIIVILSAILYQVVALNLVTIIQTLGLQDYFRVDTLETGSGRFVAWNFAWNYIQENFILGSGFAFDEHFFDVHQEGLQKLGHQGGVHNMYLAVWLNTGVIGLIAFLYAFFRTVAKASLHSKLTLPIMFSFLFSLTFEGWLMGSLNPYNIGFVLTFVI
;
A
#
# COMPACT_ATOMS: atom_id res chain seq x y z
N MET A 1 12.12 2.74 21.46
CA MET A 1 12.87 3.00 20.21
C MET A 1 14.40 2.86 20.36
N LEU A 2 15.08 3.46 21.34
CA LEU A 2 16.53 3.30 21.52
C LEU A 2 16.99 1.83 21.65
N ASN A 3 16.23 1.00 22.36
CA ASN A 3 16.52 -0.44 22.46
C ASN A 3 16.44 -1.16 21.11
N PHE A 4 15.55 -0.72 20.21
CA PHE A 4 15.46 -1.27 18.86
C PHE A 4 16.74 -1.00 18.07
N PHE A 5 17.27 0.23 18.13
CA PHE A 5 18.57 0.55 17.53
C PHE A 5 19.69 -0.32 18.10
N LYS A 6 19.77 -0.44 19.44
CA LYS A 6 20.81 -1.26 20.09
C LYS A 6 20.74 -2.73 19.68
N GLN A 7 19.54 -3.28 19.51
CA GLN A 7 19.34 -4.69 19.15
C GLN A 7 19.55 -4.97 17.65
N HIS A 8 19.20 -4.00 16.79
CA HIS A 8 19.19 -4.20 15.33
C HIS A 8 20.20 -3.33 14.58
N TYR A 9 21.19 -2.74 15.24
CA TYR A 9 22.17 -1.87 14.57
C TYR A 9 22.87 -2.56 13.39
N GLN A 10 23.21 -3.85 13.50
CA GLN A 10 23.81 -4.62 12.41
C GLN A 10 22.91 -4.68 11.17
N PHE A 11 21.60 -4.86 11.39
CA PHE A 11 20.62 -4.89 10.31
C PHE A 11 20.46 -3.50 9.70
N LEU A 12 20.42 -2.44 10.51
CA LEU A 12 20.33 -1.06 10.01
C LEU A 12 21.58 -0.65 9.21
N ILE A 13 22.78 -1.07 9.65
CA ILE A 13 24.02 -0.89 8.88
C ILE A 13 23.93 -1.63 7.55
N MET A 14 23.41 -2.86 7.54
CA MET A 14 23.22 -3.61 6.30
C MET A 14 22.27 -2.88 5.32
N LEU A 15 21.17 -2.29 5.81
CA LEU A 15 20.28 -1.47 4.96
C LEU A 15 21.01 -0.23 4.40
N ALA A 16 21.84 0.42 5.21
CA ALA A 16 22.67 1.53 4.75
C ALA A 16 23.69 1.08 3.68
N VAL A 17 24.30 -0.10 3.85
CA VAL A 17 25.19 -0.70 2.84
C VAL A 17 24.44 -0.97 1.54
N TRP A 18 23.17 -1.41 1.58
CA TRP A 18 22.37 -1.56 0.35
C TRP A 18 22.21 -0.24 -0.40
N VAL A 19 21.90 0.85 0.33
CA VAL A 19 21.76 2.19 -0.27
C VAL A 19 23.10 2.69 -0.83
N ILE A 20 24.19 2.56 -0.10
CA ILE A 20 25.53 2.97 -0.55
C ILE A 20 25.95 2.17 -1.79
N ALA A 21 25.76 0.84 -1.77
CA ALA A 21 26.04 -0.01 -2.91
C ALA A 21 25.24 0.43 -4.15
N GLY A 22 23.96 0.73 -3.97
CA GLY A 22 23.09 1.17 -5.06
C GLY A 22 23.43 2.57 -5.59
N ALA A 23 23.86 3.47 -4.70
CA ALA A 23 24.35 4.80 -5.07
C ALA A 23 25.63 4.74 -5.90
N ILE A 24 26.53 3.79 -5.60
CA ILE A 24 27.77 3.57 -6.35
C ILE A 24 27.44 2.91 -7.70
N ASN A 25 26.70 1.80 -7.67
CA ASN A 25 26.34 1.05 -8.86
C ASN A 25 25.16 0.10 -8.60
N GLN A 26 24.11 0.21 -9.42
CA GLN A 26 22.91 -0.63 -9.31
C GLN A 26 23.19 -2.14 -9.34
N PHE A 27 24.18 -2.61 -10.11
CA PHE A 27 24.54 -4.02 -10.21
C PHE A 27 25.22 -4.52 -8.93
N ILE A 28 25.97 -3.66 -8.23
CA ILE A 28 26.56 -4.02 -6.93
C ILE A 28 25.43 -4.24 -5.92
N ALA A 29 24.43 -3.34 -5.86
CA ALA A 29 23.27 -3.55 -4.99
C ALA A 29 22.51 -4.85 -5.32
N LEU A 30 22.34 -5.16 -6.61
CA LEU A 30 21.70 -6.40 -7.06
C LEU A 30 22.46 -7.67 -6.67
N ALA A 31 23.77 -7.59 -6.38
CA ALA A 31 24.53 -8.70 -5.81
C ALA A 31 24.48 -8.71 -4.27
N VAL A 32 24.71 -7.54 -3.65
CA VAL A 32 24.79 -7.40 -2.18
C VAL A 32 23.48 -7.76 -1.50
N ILE A 33 22.33 -7.35 -2.07
CA ILE A 33 21.01 -7.59 -1.46
C ILE A 33 20.72 -9.10 -1.38
N PRO A 34 20.74 -9.90 -2.48
CA PRO A 34 20.57 -11.34 -2.40
C PRO A 34 21.54 -12.06 -1.47
N LEU A 35 22.84 -11.70 -1.52
CA LEU A 35 23.84 -12.30 -0.64
C LEU A 35 23.52 -12.04 0.85
N SER A 36 23.14 -10.81 1.18
CA SER A 36 22.75 -10.46 2.54
C SER A 36 21.46 -11.17 2.97
N MET A 37 20.49 -11.37 2.07
CA MET A 37 19.30 -12.18 2.36
C MET A 37 19.65 -13.64 2.66
N LEU A 38 20.58 -14.24 1.91
CA LEU A 38 21.06 -15.60 2.19
C LEU A 38 21.76 -15.69 3.55
N LEU A 39 22.55 -14.67 3.92
CA LEU A 39 23.19 -14.57 5.23
C LEU A 39 22.15 -14.43 6.36
N LEU A 40 21.12 -13.60 6.17
CA LEU A 40 20.02 -13.47 7.13
C LEU A 40 19.27 -14.80 7.29
N LYS A 41 19.00 -15.50 6.19
CA LYS A 41 18.39 -16.83 6.22
C LYS A 41 19.25 -17.85 6.95
N GLN A 42 20.57 -17.86 6.75
CA GLN A 42 21.47 -18.77 7.46
C GLN A 42 21.43 -18.55 8.98
N LYS A 43 21.16 -17.32 9.42
CA LYS A 43 21.02 -16.94 10.83
C LYS A 43 19.57 -17.00 11.34
N ASP A 44 18.64 -17.58 10.57
CA ASP A 44 17.21 -17.65 10.87
C ASP A 44 16.58 -16.28 11.21
N ARG A 45 17.08 -15.20 10.61
CA ARG A 45 16.61 -13.81 10.81
C ARG A 45 15.44 -13.46 9.89
N TYR A 46 14.32 -14.14 10.09
CA TYR A 46 13.11 -13.97 9.25
C TYR A 46 12.44 -12.61 9.41
N VAL A 47 12.50 -12.00 10.59
CA VAL A 47 11.96 -10.65 10.84
C VAL A 47 12.68 -9.62 9.98
N GLU A 48 14.01 -9.67 9.96
CA GLU A 48 14.85 -8.82 9.14
C GLU A 48 14.60 -9.04 7.64
N LEU A 49 14.28 -10.26 7.20
CA LEU A 49 13.91 -10.52 5.80
C LEU A 49 12.61 -9.81 5.41
N VAL A 50 11.58 -9.83 6.28
CA VAL A 50 10.31 -9.14 6.02
C VAL A 50 10.49 -7.62 6.07
N ILE A 51 11.18 -7.11 7.09
CA ILE A 51 11.45 -5.67 7.23
C ILE A 51 12.33 -5.17 6.08
N GLY A 52 13.33 -5.95 5.67
CA GLY A 52 14.19 -5.62 4.53
C GLY A 52 13.43 -5.59 3.21
N PHE A 53 12.46 -6.49 3.02
CA PHE A 53 11.58 -6.44 1.86
C PHE A 53 10.72 -5.18 1.86
N LEU A 54 10.08 -4.86 2.99
CA LEU A 54 9.31 -3.62 3.15
C LEU A 54 10.18 -2.38 2.88
N PHE A 55 11.43 -2.37 3.37
CA PHE A 55 12.39 -1.30 3.09
C PHE A 55 12.62 -1.11 1.58
N ILE A 56 12.95 -2.18 0.86
CA ILE A 56 13.16 -2.15 -0.59
C ILE A 56 11.92 -1.65 -1.31
N LEU A 57 10.72 -2.10 -0.92
CA LEU A 57 9.47 -1.61 -1.49
C LEU A 57 9.28 -0.10 -1.27
N ILE A 58 9.56 0.41 -0.08
CA ILE A 58 9.45 1.84 0.24
C ILE A 58 10.41 2.67 -0.60
N ILE A 59 11.70 2.32 -0.63
CA ILE A 59 12.67 3.10 -1.40
C ILE A 59 12.48 2.95 -2.91
N SER A 60 11.88 1.85 -3.37
CA SER A 60 11.55 1.65 -4.79
C SER A 60 10.42 2.56 -5.31
N ASP A 61 9.63 3.14 -4.40
CA ASP A 61 8.62 4.15 -4.75
C ASP A 61 9.26 5.53 -4.95
N SER A 62 10.51 5.73 -4.50
CA SER A 62 11.18 7.03 -4.55
C SER A 62 11.49 7.52 -5.97
N ARG A 63 11.47 8.84 -6.16
CA ARG A 63 11.95 9.50 -7.38
C ARG A 63 13.43 9.82 -7.37
N ASN A 64 14.13 9.57 -6.25
CA ASN A 64 15.55 9.88 -6.18
C ASN A 64 16.35 8.86 -7.01
N PRO A 65 17.20 9.30 -7.96
CA PRO A 65 18.03 8.40 -8.76
C PRO A 65 18.88 7.43 -7.95
N VAL A 66 19.29 7.83 -6.74
CA VAL A 66 20.04 6.98 -5.79
C VAL A 66 19.30 5.68 -5.47
N PHE A 67 17.96 5.66 -5.53
CA PHE A 67 17.15 4.49 -5.20
C PHE A 67 16.64 3.72 -6.42
N HIS A 68 17.02 4.08 -7.65
CA HIS A 68 16.56 3.37 -8.86
C HIS A 68 16.87 1.86 -8.83
N PHE A 69 17.98 1.45 -8.20
CA PHE A 69 18.33 0.03 -8.01
C PHE A 69 17.23 -0.77 -7.30
N ALA A 70 16.46 -0.13 -6.41
CA ALA A 70 15.41 -0.79 -5.64
C ALA A 70 14.23 -1.24 -6.52
N GLY A 71 13.99 -0.54 -7.64
CA GLY A 71 13.00 -0.93 -8.63
C GLY A 71 13.29 -2.29 -9.27
N LEU A 72 14.57 -2.62 -9.48
CA LEU A 72 15.02 -3.93 -9.95
C LEU A 72 15.14 -4.92 -8.78
N ALA A 73 15.69 -4.48 -7.65
CA ALA A 73 15.96 -5.33 -6.51
C ALA A 73 14.69 -5.91 -5.89
N LYS A 74 13.54 -5.20 -5.89
CA LYS A 74 12.28 -5.70 -5.32
C LYS A 74 11.80 -7.00 -5.95
N SER A 75 11.96 -7.15 -7.27
CA SER A 75 11.58 -8.38 -7.98
C SER A 75 12.52 -9.53 -7.62
N ALA A 76 13.83 -9.28 -7.61
CA ALA A 76 14.83 -10.26 -7.19
C ALA A 76 14.63 -10.69 -5.72
N TYR A 77 14.32 -9.74 -4.84
CA TYR A 77 14.03 -9.98 -3.43
C TYR A 77 12.81 -10.88 -3.27
N LEU A 78 11.70 -10.60 -3.97
CA LEU A 78 10.51 -11.44 -3.93
C LEU A 78 10.81 -12.87 -4.41
N ILE A 79 11.49 -13.02 -5.55
CA ILE A 79 11.89 -14.34 -6.08
C ILE A 79 12.70 -15.11 -5.04
N LEU A 80 13.70 -14.47 -4.44
CA LEU A 80 14.53 -15.13 -3.43
C LEU A 80 13.73 -15.49 -2.18
N LEU A 81 12.84 -14.63 -1.68
CA LEU A 81 11.92 -14.99 -0.59
C LEU A 81 11.06 -16.21 -0.95
N THR A 82 10.51 -16.24 -2.17
CA THR A 82 9.72 -17.37 -2.65
C THR A 82 10.53 -18.66 -2.70
N LEU A 83 11.76 -18.62 -3.23
CA LEU A 83 12.66 -19.77 -3.23
C LEU A 83 12.97 -20.24 -1.81
N LEU A 84 13.26 -19.31 -0.90
CA LEU A 84 13.52 -19.63 0.51
C LEU A 84 12.30 -20.26 1.20
N PHE A 85 11.09 -19.82 0.86
CA PHE A 85 9.84 -20.42 1.33
C PHE A 85 9.71 -21.87 0.85
N PHE A 86 9.86 -22.12 -0.46
CA PHE A 86 9.70 -23.47 -1.01
C PHE A 86 10.79 -24.45 -0.56
N PHE A 87 12.06 -24.02 -0.52
CA PHE A 87 13.17 -24.88 -0.08
C PHE A 87 13.17 -25.16 1.43
N ASN A 88 12.48 -24.35 2.23
CA ASN A 88 12.38 -24.55 3.68
C ASN A 88 10.92 -24.73 4.12
N SER A 89 10.06 -25.29 3.28
CA SER A 89 8.61 -25.42 3.52
C SER A 89 8.28 -26.05 4.88
N LYS A 90 9.11 -26.99 5.36
CA LYS A 90 9.00 -27.60 6.70
C LYS A 90 9.04 -26.59 7.85
N LYS A 91 9.71 -25.44 7.70
CA LYS A 91 9.75 -24.36 8.69
C LYS A 91 8.50 -23.47 8.66
N PHE A 92 7.66 -23.57 7.62
CA PHE A 92 6.44 -22.78 7.43
C PHE A 92 5.19 -23.67 7.59
N THR A 93 4.85 -24.00 8.83
CA THR A 93 3.79 -24.98 9.14
C THR A 93 2.37 -24.40 9.08
N THR A 94 2.20 -23.10 9.21
CA THR A 94 0.88 -22.46 9.20
C THR A 94 0.35 -22.31 7.77
N PRO A 95 -0.83 -22.85 7.45
CA PRO A 95 -1.41 -22.72 6.11
C PRO A 95 -1.73 -21.26 5.80
N ASN A 96 -1.44 -20.83 4.56
CA ASN A 96 -1.76 -19.49 4.09
C ASN A 96 -3.24 -19.37 3.73
N GLN A 97 -4.07 -19.10 4.74
CA GLN A 97 -5.51 -18.90 4.56
C GLN A 97 -5.87 -17.56 3.92
N PHE A 98 -4.92 -16.62 3.81
CA PHE A 98 -5.11 -15.31 3.18
C PHE A 98 -5.13 -15.41 1.64
N PHE A 99 -4.31 -16.29 1.06
CA PHE A 99 -4.24 -16.50 -0.39
C PHE A 99 -5.50 -17.15 -0.97
N VAL A 100 -6.14 -18.06 -0.23
CA VAL A 100 -7.21 -18.93 -0.74
C VAL A 100 -8.37 -18.16 -1.40
N PRO A 101 -8.95 -17.09 -0.80
CA PRO A 101 -10.03 -16.34 -1.44
C PRO A 101 -9.65 -15.70 -2.78
N PHE A 102 -8.36 -15.43 -3.01
CA PHE A 102 -7.86 -14.78 -4.23
C PHE A 102 -7.58 -15.77 -5.38
N ILE A 103 -7.66 -17.09 -5.16
CA ILE A 103 -7.41 -18.10 -6.21
C ILE A 103 -8.28 -17.88 -7.45
N PRO A 104 -9.62 -17.68 -7.36
CA PRO A 104 -10.45 -17.42 -8.54
C PRO A 104 -10.00 -16.17 -9.30
N PHE A 105 -9.63 -15.11 -8.59
CA PHE A 105 -9.11 -13.89 -9.20
C PHE A 105 -7.81 -14.16 -9.97
N PHE A 106 -6.87 -14.91 -9.40
CA PHE A 106 -5.60 -15.24 -10.06
C PHE A 106 -5.79 -16.12 -11.30
N ILE A 107 -6.76 -17.04 -11.29
CA ILE A 107 -7.11 -17.81 -12.49
C ILE A 107 -7.57 -16.88 -13.61
N VAL A 108 -8.49 -15.95 -13.32
CA VAL A 108 -8.97 -14.98 -14.32
C VAL A 108 -7.85 -14.04 -14.78
N ALA A 109 -6.97 -13.61 -13.88
CA ALA A 109 -5.81 -12.79 -14.22
C ALA A 109 -4.85 -13.50 -15.18
N LEU A 110 -4.65 -14.82 -15.03
CA LEU A 110 -3.86 -15.64 -15.96
C LEU A 110 -4.58 -15.82 -17.30
N LEU A 111 -5.90 -16.04 -17.30
CA LEU A 111 -6.69 -16.13 -18.54
C LEU A 111 -6.68 -14.81 -19.33
N SER A 112 -6.67 -13.68 -18.64
CA SER A 112 -6.63 -12.34 -19.27
C SER A 112 -5.32 -12.09 -20.03
N LEU A 113 -4.27 -12.88 -19.80
CA LEU A 113 -3.01 -12.78 -20.54
C LEU A 113 -3.16 -13.11 -22.04
N ILE A 114 -4.19 -13.91 -22.40
CA ILE A 114 -4.47 -14.31 -23.79
C ILE A 114 -4.72 -13.08 -24.67
N ASN A 115 -5.34 -12.03 -24.11
CA ASN A 115 -5.71 -10.81 -24.82
C ASN A 115 -4.70 -9.67 -24.58
N SER A 116 -3.54 -9.96 -24.00
CA SER A 116 -2.61 -8.91 -23.58
C SER A 116 -1.69 -8.47 -24.72
N PRO A 117 -1.68 -7.17 -25.10
CA PRO A 117 -0.72 -6.65 -26.09
C PRO A 117 0.72 -6.61 -25.56
N ILE A 118 0.90 -6.75 -24.24
CA ILE A 118 2.18 -6.72 -23.53
C ILE A 118 2.40 -7.99 -22.71
N THR A 119 2.21 -9.16 -23.35
CA THR A 119 2.14 -10.47 -22.70
C THR A 119 3.30 -10.75 -21.73
N MET A 120 4.54 -10.39 -22.08
CA MET A 120 5.71 -10.63 -21.22
C MET A 120 5.63 -9.83 -19.92
N LEU A 121 5.39 -8.51 -20.00
CA LEU A 121 5.28 -7.65 -18.82
C LEU A 121 4.05 -8.04 -17.99
N ALA A 122 2.93 -8.32 -18.64
CA ALA A 122 1.70 -8.75 -17.98
C ALA A 122 1.90 -10.06 -17.23
N THR A 123 2.58 -11.04 -17.85
CA THR A 123 2.92 -12.31 -17.20
C THR A 123 3.81 -12.09 -15.98
N GLN A 124 4.85 -11.27 -16.11
CA GLN A 124 5.75 -10.95 -15.00
C GLN A 124 5.01 -10.32 -13.82
N LYS A 125 4.11 -9.34 -14.06
CA LYS A 125 3.34 -8.71 -13.00
C LYS A 125 2.30 -9.64 -12.38
N THR A 126 1.58 -10.44 -13.19
CA THR A 126 0.62 -11.44 -12.70
C THR A 126 1.32 -12.47 -11.81
N VAL A 127 2.45 -13.02 -12.26
CA VAL A 127 3.24 -13.98 -11.48
C VAL A 127 3.76 -13.32 -10.20
N SER A 128 4.30 -12.10 -10.28
CA SER A 128 4.75 -11.35 -9.11
C SER A 128 3.62 -11.14 -8.08
N TYR A 129 2.40 -10.85 -8.55
CA TYR A 129 1.23 -10.68 -7.68
C TYR A 129 0.84 -11.97 -6.97
N ILE A 130 0.83 -13.09 -7.70
CA ILE A 130 0.59 -14.43 -7.14
C ILE A 130 1.66 -14.77 -6.09
N LEU A 131 2.95 -14.61 -6.43
CA LEU A 131 4.06 -14.94 -5.54
C LEU A 131 4.04 -14.09 -4.26
N LEU A 132 3.67 -12.81 -4.34
CA LEU A 132 3.51 -11.95 -3.18
C LEU A 132 2.46 -12.53 -2.22
N TYR A 133 1.26 -12.85 -2.72
CA TYR A 133 0.16 -13.33 -1.87
C TYR A 133 0.39 -14.73 -1.32
N ILE A 134 1.22 -15.56 -1.96
CA ILE A 134 1.64 -16.86 -1.43
C ILE A 134 2.71 -16.68 -0.36
N THR A 135 3.76 -15.92 -0.68
CA THR A 135 5.01 -15.89 0.09
C THR A 135 4.88 -14.99 1.32
N LEU A 136 4.35 -13.78 1.16
CA LEU A 136 4.37 -12.77 2.21
C LEU A 136 3.55 -13.18 3.45
N PRO A 137 2.29 -13.66 3.35
CA PRO A 137 1.56 -14.13 4.53
C PRO A 137 2.26 -15.28 5.24
N ALA A 138 2.94 -16.18 4.51
CA ALA A 138 3.68 -17.29 5.11
C ALA A 138 4.86 -16.78 5.97
N PHE A 139 5.61 -15.79 5.48
CA PHE A 139 6.69 -15.15 6.27
C PHE A 139 6.15 -14.36 7.45
N ILE A 140 5.02 -13.65 7.31
CA ILE A 140 4.39 -12.92 8.42
C ILE A 140 3.96 -13.91 9.51
N ASN A 141 3.26 -14.99 9.13
CA ASN A 141 2.86 -16.05 10.07
C ASN A 141 4.08 -16.66 10.77
N LYS A 142 5.15 -16.95 10.02
CA LYS A 142 6.41 -17.46 10.59
C LYS A 142 6.99 -16.49 11.64
N CYS A 143 7.05 -15.19 11.33
CA CYS A 143 7.54 -14.19 12.27
C CYS A 143 6.65 -14.07 13.52
N LEU A 144 5.33 -14.17 13.36
CA LEU A 144 4.38 -14.18 14.47
C LEU A 144 4.49 -15.45 15.33
N THR A 145 4.74 -16.61 14.73
CA THR A 145 4.94 -17.86 15.48
C THR A 145 6.26 -17.84 16.27
N ASP A 146 7.36 -17.42 15.64
CA ASP A 146 8.69 -17.51 16.23
C ASP A 146 8.98 -16.37 17.23
N HIS A 147 8.56 -15.15 16.90
CA HIS A 147 8.91 -13.94 17.66
C HIS A 147 7.70 -13.26 18.32
N LYS A 148 6.49 -13.78 18.11
CA LYS A 148 5.24 -13.29 18.72
C LYS A 148 5.07 -11.78 18.52
N GLU A 149 4.71 -11.08 19.59
CA GLU A 149 4.45 -9.65 19.62
C GLU A 149 5.69 -8.80 19.37
N GLN A 150 6.89 -9.34 19.59
CA GLN A 150 8.14 -8.59 19.45
C GLN A 150 8.39 -8.21 17.98
N PHE A 151 8.04 -9.08 17.03
CA PHE A 151 8.05 -8.76 15.60
C PHE A 151 7.23 -7.51 15.28
N LEU A 152 6.03 -7.41 15.84
CA LEU A 152 5.13 -6.27 15.63
C LEU A 152 5.73 -4.97 16.17
N LYS A 153 6.39 -5.04 17.33
CA LYS A 153 7.12 -3.90 17.90
C LYS A 153 8.23 -3.40 16.98
N TYR A 154 9.00 -4.32 16.42
CA TYR A 154 10.07 -4.00 15.47
C TYR A 154 9.55 -3.39 14.18
N LEU A 155 8.47 -3.96 13.63
CA LEU A 155 7.81 -3.44 12.44
C LEU A 155 7.32 -1.99 12.64
N VAL A 156 6.60 -1.71 13.73
CA VAL A 156 6.08 -0.36 14.02
C VAL A 156 7.21 0.64 14.23
N TYR A 157 8.25 0.28 14.97
CA TYR A 157 9.41 1.16 15.15
C TYR A 157 10.15 1.42 13.85
N PHE A 158 10.37 0.39 13.03
CA PHE A 158 11.00 0.54 11.72
C PHE A 158 10.23 1.53 10.82
N ILE A 159 8.91 1.35 10.71
CA ILE A 159 8.06 2.24 9.92
C ILE A 159 8.08 3.68 10.46
N THR A 160 8.03 3.84 11.78
CA THR A 160 8.12 5.16 12.42
C THR A 160 9.45 5.84 12.11
N LEU A 161 10.55 5.09 12.11
CA LEU A 161 11.87 5.61 11.76
C LEU A 161 11.96 6.05 10.30
N ILE A 162 11.35 5.31 9.37
CA ILE A 162 11.28 5.70 7.96
C ILE A 162 10.56 7.05 7.79
N LEU A 163 9.44 7.25 8.49
CA LEU A 163 8.71 8.52 8.43
C LEU A 163 9.49 9.67 9.07
N ILE A 164 10.11 9.44 10.23
CA ILE A 164 11.01 10.42 10.88
C ILE A 164 12.17 10.78 9.95
N PHE A 165 12.78 9.79 9.30
CA PHE A 165 13.87 10.02 8.34
C PHE A 165 13.40 10.87 7.15
N GLY A 166 12.16 10.69 6.69
CA GLY A 166 11.54 11.59 5.72
C GLY A 166 11.56 13.06 6.15
N PHE A 167 11.20 13.36 7.41
CA PHE A 167 11.29 14.72 7.95
C PHE A 167 12.72 15.23 8.07
N VAL A 168 13.66 14.37 8.47
CA VAL A 168 15.09 14.73 8.49
C VAL A 168 15.58 15.10 7.10
N LEU A 169 15.19 14.34 6.06
CA LEU A 169 15.51 14.69 4.67
C LEU A 169 14.87 16.01 4.23
N ALA A 170 13.66 16.34 4.72
CA ALA A 170 13.02 17.62 4.43
C ALA A 170 13.75 18.82 5.01
N ILE A 171 14.51 18.64 6.08
CA ILE A 171 15.35 19.70 6.65
C ILE A 171 16.72 19.73 5.95
N LEU A 172 17.37 18.58 5.78
CA LEU A 172 18.74 18.50 5.27
C LEU A 172 18.80 18.70 3.75
N THR A 173 17.86 18.13 3.02
CA THR A 173 17.84 18.11 1.55
C THR A 173 16.42 18.27 0.99
N PRO A 174 15.77 19.45 1.14
CA PRO A 174 14.38 19.67 0.75
C PRO A 174 14.07 19.26 -0.70
N ARG A 175 15.04 19.41 -1.61
CA ARG A 175 14.92 19.02 -3.03
C ARG A 175 14.51 17.57 -3.25
N TYR A 176 14.90 16.65 -2.35
CA TYR A 176 14.64 15.21 -2.51
C TYR A 176 13.40 14.73 -1.77
N SER A 177 12.80 15.56 -0.91
CA SER A 177 11.70 15.16 -0.03
C SER A 177 10.48 16.08 -0.13
N MET A 178 10.55 17.12 -0.96
CA MET A 178 9.45 18.02 -1.28
C MET A 178 9.16 18.00 -2.79
N LEU A 179 7.89 17.94 -3.16
CA LEU A 179 7.43 18.08 -4.54
C LEU A 179 6.36 19.17 -4.60
N SER A 180 6.65 20.27 -5.31
CA SER A 180 5.75 21.42 -5.41
C SER A 180 5.26 21.90 -4.02
N SER A 181 6.20 22.09 -3.10
CA SER A 181 5.96 22.50 -1.70
C SER A 181 5.19 21.49 -0.82
N ARG A 182 4.95 20.27 -1.30
CA ARG A 182 4.30 19.20 -0.54
C ARG A 182 5.32 18.16 -0.10
N PHE A 183 5.20 17.70 1.14
CA PHE A 183 6.08 16.67 1.69
C PHE A 183 5.86 15.32 1.01
N MET A 184 6.91 14.75 0.42
CA MET A 184 6.92 13.38 -0.11
C MET A 184 7.87 12.46 0.68
N GLY A 185 8.68 12.98 1.60
CA GLY A 185 9.59 12.17 2.41
C GLY A 185 10.56 11.38 1.52
N ILE A 186 10.55 10.05 1.64
CA ILE A 186 11.34 9.14 0.78
C ILE A 186 10.52 8.68 -0.45
N PHE A 187 9.20 8.83 -0.42
CA PHE A 187 8.29 8.32 -1.43
C PHE A 187 8.35 9.13 -2.72
N GLY A 188 7.80 8.59 -3.80
CA GLY A 188 7.85 9.23 -5.11
C GLY A 188 6.93 10.43 -5.24
N ASN A 189 5.86 10.48 -4.46
CA ASN A 189 4.94 11.61 -4.48
C ASN A 189 4.24 11.81 -3.12
N PRO A 190 3.67 12.99 -2.85
CA PRO A 190 2.97 13.25 -1.60
C PRO A 190 1.71 12.39 -1.40
N ASN A 191 1.04 11.96 -2.47
CA ASN A 191 -0.12 11.07 -2.35
C ASN A 191 0.30 9.69 -1.82
N GLY A 192 1.48 9.19 -2.20
CA GLY A 192 2.10 7.97 -1.73
C GLY A 192 2.40 8.00 -0.24
N VAL A 193 2.92 9.13 0.27
CA VAL A 193 3.04 9.34 1.73
C VAL A 193 1.67 9.25 2.40
N GLY A 194 0.66 9.95 1.87
CA GLY A 194 -0.69 9.91 2.42
C GLY A 194 -1.28 8.50 2.44
N LEU A 195 -1.10 7.75 1.35
CA LEU A 195 -1.53 6.38 1.22
C LEU A 195 -0.83 5.45 2.21
N PHE A 196 0.49 5.54 2.29
CA PHE A 196 1.28 4.80 3.26
C PHE A 196 0.81 5.12 4.69
N CYS A 197 0.58 6.39 4.99
CA CYS A 197 0.06 6.81 6.30
C CYS A 197 -1.30 6.19 6.61
N ILE A 198 -2.25 6.11 5.67
CA ILE A 198 -3.55 5.45 5.90
C ILE A 198 -3.36 3.99 6.30
N ILE A 199 -2.58 3.25 5.52
CA ILE A 199 -2.39 1.81 5.69
C ILE A 199 -1.67 1.51 7.00
N ILE A 200 -0.62 2.28 7.30
CA ILE A 200 0.13 2.15 8.55
C ILE A 200 -0.71 2.59 9.75
N PHE A 201 -1.54 3.63 9.61
CA PHE A 201 -2.45 4.07 10.67
C PHE A 201 -3.42 2.95 11.04
N ALA A 202 -4.04 2.29 10.05
CA ALA A 202 -4.90 1.13 10.24
C ALA A 202 -4.14 -0.02 10.94
N LEU A 203 -2.97 -0.41 10.40
CA LEU A 203 -2.12 -1.48 10.94
C LEU A 203 -1.74 -1.21 12.40
N VAL A 204 -1.21 -0.03 12.71
CA VAL A 204 -0.80 0.35 14.07
C VAL A 204 -1.98 0.36 15.02
N THR A 205 -3.15 0.82 14.57
CA THR A 205 -4.36 0.84 15.41
C THR A 205 -4.77 -0.58 15.78
N VAL A 206 -4.76 -1.52 14.83
CA VAL A 206 -5.02 -2.95 15.09
C VAL A 206 -4.02 -3.52 16.09
N ILE A 207 -2.72 -3.27 15.88
CA ILE A 207 -1.68 -3.75 16.79
C ILE A 207 -1.86 -3.18 18.20
N PHE A 208 -2.15 -1.89 18.35
CA PHE A 208 -2.31 -1.25 19.65
C PHE A 208 -3.57 -1.68 20.39
N ASP A 209 -4.64 -2.01 19.67
CA ASP A 209 -5.88 -2.53 20.24
C ASP A 209 -5.74 -3.99 20.70
N LYS A 210 -5.13 -4.84 19.87
CA LYS A 210 -4.90 -6.26 20.14
C LYS A 210 -3.82 -6.49 21.21
N TYR A 211 -2.74 -5.71 21.19
CA TYR A 211 -1.56 -5.87 22.06
C TYR A 211 -1.35 -4.63 22.94
N LYS A 212 -2.25 -4.44 23.92
CA LYS A 212 -2.36 -3.18 24.69
C LYS A 212 -1.09 -2.82 25.48
N THR A 213 -0.35 -3.81 25.97
CA THR A 213 0.84 -3.68 26.83
C THR A 213 2.16 -3.63 26.06
N LEU A 214 2.16 -3.96 24.76
CA LEU A 214 3.38 -4.04 23.95
C LEU A 214 4.11 -2.69 23.80
N PHE A 215 3.34 -1.60 23.82
CA PHE A 215 3.81 -0.23 23.63
C PHE A 215 3.43 0.67 24.80
N THR A 216 4.36 1.53 25.20
CA THR A 216 4.10 2.56 26.22
C THR A 216 3.18 3.65 25.67
N LYS A 217 2.55 4.44 26.55
CA LYS A 217 1.74 5.60 26.13
C LYS A 217 2.57 6.60 25.30
N GLN A 218 3.85 6.77 25.62
CA GLN A 218 4.75 7.64 24.86
C GLN A 218 5.05 7.08 23.47
N ASP A 219 5.32 5.77 23.36
CA ASP A 219 5.49 5.12 22.06
C ASP A 219 4.26 5.36 21.17
N LYS A 220 3.05 5.13 21.69
CA LYS A 220 1.80 5.31 20.93
C LYS A 220 1.63 6.76 20.45
N ARG A 221 1.95 7.75 21.29
CA ARG A 221 1.90 9.18 20.92
C ARG A 221 2.89 9.54 19.82
N ILE A 222 4.13 9.04 19.91
CA ILE A 222 5.17 9.28 18.88
C ILE A 222 4.73 8.67 17.55
N VAL A 223 4.31 7.41 17.57
CA VAL A 223 3.91 6.68 16.35
C VAL A 223 2.74 7.39 15.66
N TYR A 224 1.64 7.67 16.37
CA TYR A 224 0.52 8.39 15.78
C TYR A 224 0.87 9.82 15.37
N GLY A 225 1.65 10.53 16.19
CA GLY A 225 2.09 11.90 15.89
C GLY A 225 2.87 11.98 14.59
N VAL A 226 3.82 11.07 14.36
CA VAL A 226 4.62 11.03 13.13
C VAL A 226 3.77 10.66 11.91
N ILE A 227 2.84 9.70 12.03
CA ILE A 227 1.94 9.31 10.93
C ILE A 227 1.02 10.49 10.55
N VAL A 228 0.37 11.10 11.54
CA VAL A 228 -0.56 12.22 11.30
C VAL A 228 0.20 13.43 10.76
N ALA A 229 1.36 13.77 11.32
CA ALA A 229 2.19 14.86 10.79
C ALA A 229 2.56 14.57 9.32
N SER A 230 3.03 13.36 9.00
CA SER A 230 3.42 13.00 7.62
C SER A 230 2.25 13.15 6.66
N ALA A 231 1.04 12.72 7.05
CA ALA A 231 -0.16 12.86 6.24
C ALA A 231 -0.56 14.34 6.02
N ILE A 232 -0.49 15.18 7.06
CA ILE A 232 -0.82 16.60 7.01
C ILE A 232 0.18 17.36 6.11
N PHE A 233 1.48 17.16 6.32
CA PHE A 233 2.53 17.84 5.54
C PHE A 233 2.56 17.38 4.08
N ALA A 234 2.12 16.16 3.79
CA ALA A 234 1.98 15.69 2.42
C ALA A 234 0.82 16.36 1.66
N ILE A 235 -0.13 16.97 2.40
CA ILE A 235 -1.33 17.61 1.84
C ILE A 235 -2.03 16.60 0.90
N SER A 236 -2.08 15.34 1.30
CA SER A 236 -2.75 14.28 0.54
C SER A 236 -4.21 14.24 0.97
N ARG A 237 -5.09 14.89 0.20
CA ARG A 237 -6.53 14.94 0.47
C ARG A 237 -7.11 13.55 0.69
N ASN A 238 -6.81 12.62 -0.22
CA ASN A 238 -7.23 11.23 -0.11
C ASN A 238 -6.70 10.57 1.18
N GLY A 239 -5.41 10.80 1.48
CA GLY A 239 -4.74 10.43 2.74
C GLY A 239 -5.54 10.80 3.97
N ILE A 240 -5.80 12.10 4.10
CA ILE A 240 -6.44 12.72 5.26
C ILE A 240 -7.90 12.27 5.38
N PHE A 241 -8.67 12.34 4.30
CA PHE A 241 -10.07 11.91 4.32
C PHE A 241 -10.22 10.43 4.67
N SER A 242 -9.36 9.55 4.17
CA SER A 242 -9.41 8.13 4.53
C SER A 242 -9.12 7.89 6.02
N ILE A 243 -8.16 8.62 6.61
CA ILE A 243 -7.91 8.56 8.06
C ILE A 243 -9.11 9.10 8.86
N LEU A 244 -9.72 10.21 8.42
CA LEU A 244 -10.91 10.77 9.06
C LEU A 244 -12.11 9.80 8.98
N ILE A 245 -12.33 9.18 7.83
CA ILE A 245 -13.34 8.14 7.63
C ILE A 245 -13.09 6.96 8.57
N PHE A 246 -11.83 6.50 8.66
CA PHE A 246 -11.45 5.44 9.60
C PHE A 246 -11.79 5.83 11.04
N LEU A 247 -11.36 7.00 11.50
CA LEU A 247 -11.61 7.48 12.87
C LEU A 247 -13.10 7.66 13.17
N PHE A 248 -13.85 8.20 12.21
CA PHE A 248 -15.30 8.38 12.29
C PHE A 248 -16.00 7.03 12.48
N PHE A 249 -15.78 6.06 11.59
CA PHE A 249 -16.41 4.74 11.73
C PHE A 249 -15.91 3.99 12.97
N MET A 250 -14.62 4.06 13.29
CA MET A 250 -14.05 3.45 14.49
C MET A 250 -14.78 3.92 15.76
N ARG A 251 -15.13 5.22 15.85
CA ARG A 251 -15.88 5.76 16.99
C ARG A 251 -17.22 5.05 17.17
N PHE A 252 -17.98 4.82 16.11
CA PHE A 252 -19.30 4.18 16.20
C PHE A 252 -19.23 2.68 16.40
N TYR A 253 -18.32 1.99 15.70
CA TYR A 253 -18.12 0.54 15.89
C TYR A 253 -17.59 0.18 17.28
N ASN A 254 -16.88 1.10 17.94
CA ASN A 254 -16.50 0.93 19.35
C ASN A 254 -17.70 1.04 20.32
N ILE A 255 -18.76 1.76 19.94
CA ILE A 255 -20.00 1.85 20.74
C ILE A 255 -20.85 0.59 20.51
N SER A 256 -21.20 0.30 19.25
CA SER A 256 -21.99 -0.87 18.88
C SER A 256 -21.82 -1.19 17.39
N ASN A 257 -21.70 -2.48 17.06
CA ASN A 257 -21.63 -2.94 15.66
C ASN A 257 -22.89 -2.55 14.86
N TRP A 258 -24.07 -2.60 15.51
CA TRP A 258 -25.33 -2.17 14.90
C TRP A 258 -25.36 -0.67 14.60
N LEU A 259 -24.88 0.15 15.54
CA LEU A 259 -24.78 1.58 15.34
C LEU A 259 -23.82 1.92 14.20
N GLY A 260 -22.66 1.25 14.17
CA GLY A 260 -21.71 1.38 13.06
C GLY A 260 -22.36 1.08 11.70
N PHE A 261 -23.11 -0.02 11.62
CA PHE A 261 -23.83 -0.40 10.40
C PHE A 261 -24.91 0.62 9.98
N ILE A 262 -25.73 1.10 10.92
CA ILE A 262 -26.73 2.15 10.65
C ILE A 262 -26.06 3.42 10.12
N ILE A 263 -24.94 3.83 10.73
CA ILE A 263 -24.19 5.03 10.31
C ILE A 263 -23.62 4.86 8.90
N VAL A 264 -23.23 3.65 8.49
CA VAL A 264 -22.82 3.39 7.10
C VAL A 264 -23.98 3.63 6.13
N ILE A 265 -25.17 3.09 6.42
CA ILE A 265 -26.35 3.29 5.57
C ILE A 265 -26.70 4.77 5.48
N LEU A 266 -26.72 5.47 6.62
CA LEU A 266 -26.95 6.92 6.66
C LEU A 266 -25.88 7.68 5.87
N SER A 267 -24.61 7.33 6.00
CA SER A 267 -23.52 7.96 5.26
C SER A 267 -23.65 7.73 3.75
N ALA A 268 -24.11 6.55 3.32
CA ALA A 268 -24.35 6.24 1.91
C ALA A 268 -25.51 7.05 1.33
N ILE A 269 -26.61 7.21 2.09
CA ILE A 269 -27.74 8.05 1.69
C ILE A 269 -27.34 9.54 1.63
N LEU A 270 -26.60 9.99 2.65
CA LEU A 270 -26.15 11.38 2.74
C LEU A 270 -24.98 11.70 1.80
N TYR A 271 -24.32 10.69 1.24
CA TYR A 271 -23.15 10.87 0.38
C TYR A 271 -23.43 11.85 -0.77
N GLN A 272 -24.58 11.70 -1.43
CA GLN A 272 -24.94 12.58 -2.54
C GLN A 272 -25.12 14.03 -2.08
N VAL A 273 -25.76 14.24 -0.92
CA VAL A 273 -25.95 15.58 -0.34
C VAL A 273 -24.61 16.21 0.04
N VAL A 274 -23.73 15.45 0.68
CA VAL A 274 -22.39 15.92 1.07
C VAL A 274 -21.54 16.21 -0.16
N ALA A 275 -21.56 15.35 -1.17
CA ALA A 275 -20.79 15.51 -2.40
C ALA A 275 -21.20 16.79 -3.16
N LEU A 276 -22.51 17.06 -3.24
CA LEU A 276 -23.03 18.27 -3.90
C LEU A 276 -22.68 19.57 -3.15
N ASN A 277 -22.46 19.51 -1.83
CA ASN A 277 -22.18 20.68 -1.00
C ASN A 277 -20.72 20.77 -0.52
N LEU A 278 -19.86 19.85 -0.97
CA LEU A 278 -18.49 19.71 -0.44
C LEU A 278 -17.68 21.00 -0.56
N VAL A 279 -17.79 21.69 -1.71
CA VAL A 279 -17.11 22.96 -1.97
C VAL A 279 -17.57 24.03 -0.96
N THR A 280 -18.88 24.21 -0.81
CA THR A 280 -19.48 25.15 0.13
C THR A 280 -19.05 24.88 1.58
N ILE A 281 -19.03 23.61 1.98
CA ILE A 281 -18.59 23.19 3.32
C ILE A 281 -17.13 23.59 3.54
N ILE A 282 -16.24 23.29 2.59
CA ILE A 282 -14.82 23.58 2.68
C ILE A 282 -14.55 25.09 2.74
N GLN A 283 -15.23 25.88 1.92
CA GLN A 283 -15.12 27.34 1.89
C GLN A 283 -15.62 27.95 3.21
N THR A 284 -16.73 27.46 3.75
CA THR A 284 -17.29 27.93 5.03
C THR A 284 -16.34 27.65 6.21
N LEU A 285 -15.59 26.55 6.15
CA LEU A 285 -14.57 26.21 7.16
C LEU A 285 -13.25 26.96 6.97
N GLY A 286 -13.10 27.79 5.94
CA GLY A 286 -11.87 28.52 5.63
C GLY A 286 -10.72 27.61 5.17
N LEU A 287 -11.02 26.42 4.64
CA LEU A 287 -10.02 25.42 4.25
C LEU A 287 -9.78 25.37 2.73
N GLN A 288 -10.23 26.39 1.98
CA GLN A 288 -10.21 26.38 0.51
C GLN A 288 -8.81 26.20 -0.11
N ASP A 289 -7.81 26.90 0.42
CA ASP A 289 -6.44 26.86 -0.11
C ASP A 289 -5.78 25.50 0.19
N TYR A 290 -6.03 24.97 1.39
CA TYR A 290 -5.53 23.66 1.81
C TYR A 290 -6.09 22.52 0.96
N PHE A 291 -7.39 22.56 0.67
CA PHE A 291 -8.06 21.54 -0.16
C PHE A 291 -8.01 21.82 -1.66
N ARG A 292 -7.43 22.95 -2.09
CA ARG A 292 -7.30 23.33 -3.51
C ARG A 292 -8.63 23.20 -4.24
N VAL A 293 -9.64 23.93 -3.77
CA VAL A 293 -11.04 23.80 -4.19
C VAL A 293 -11.21 23.85 -5.72
N ASP A 294 -10.47 24.69 -6.42
CA ASP A 294 -10.51 24.81 -7.90
C ASP A 294 -10.16 23.50 -8.62
N THR A 295 -9.36 22.64 -7.98
CA THR A 295 -8.98 21.32 -8.51
C THR A 295 -9.89 20.19 -8.07
N LEU A 296 -10.83 20.45 -7.15
CA LEU A 296 -11.86 19.48 -6.74
C LEU A 296 -12.92 19.34 -7.83
N GLU A 297 -13.36 20.45 -8.42
CA GLU A 297 -14.40 20.46 -9.48
C GLU A 297 -13.99 19.63 -10.70
N THR A 298 -12.71 19.71 -11.09
CA THR A 298 -12.14 18.92 -12.20
C THR A 298 -11.61 17.56 -11.78
N GLY A 299 -11.70 17.21 -10.48
CA GLY A 299 -11.13 15.97 -9.93
C GLY A 299 -9.63 15.83 -10.15
N SER A 300 -8.90 16.94 -10.38
CA SER A 300 -7.48 16.94 -10.78
C SER A 300 -7.18 16.06 -12.01
N GLY A 301 -8.09 16.05 -12.99
CA GLY A 301 -7.96 15.26 -14.22
C GLY A 301 -8.34 13.78 -14.08
N ARG A 302 -8.84 13.35 -12.91
CA ARG A 302 -9.26 11.95 -12.70
C ARG A 302 -10.54 11.59 -13.46
N PHE A 303 -11.51 12.50 -13.58
CA PHE A 303 -12.72 12.25 -14.34
C PHE A 303 -12.44 11.99 -15.83
N VAL A 304 -11.46 12.70 -16.41
CA VAL A 304 -10.99 12.46 -17.78
C VAL A 304 -10.45 11.04 -17.90
N ALA A 305 -9.56 10.63 -16.99
CA ALA A 305 -9.02 9.27 -16.96
C ALA A 305 -10.10 8.20 -16.79
N TRP A 306 -11.08 8.43 -15.91
CA TRP A 306 -12.14 7.47 -15.63
C TRP A 306 -13.07 7.30 -16.83
N ASN A 307 -13.46 8.40 -17.48
CA ASN A 307 -14.27 8.34 -18.69
C ASN A 307 -13.50 7.66 -19.83
N PHE A 308 -12.21 7.95 -19.97
CA PHE A 308 -11.36 7.30 -20.97
C PHE A 308 -11.24 5.79 -20.74
N ALA A 309 -10.97 5.36 -19.51
CA ALA A 309 -10.95 3.95 -19.13
C ALA A 309 -12.32 3.28 -19.32
N TRP A 310 -13.40 3.96 -18.94
CA TRP A 310 -14.77 3.45 -19.06
C TRP A 310 -15.16 3.18 -20.50
N ASN A 311 -14.80 4.07 -21.42
CA ASN A 311 -15.07 3.90 -22.85
C ASN A 311 -14.40 2.62 -23.38
N TYR A 312 -13.13 2.38 -23.04
CA TYR A 312 -12.46 1.13 -23.44
C TYR A 312 -13.10 -0.10 -22.78
N ILE A 313 -13.51 0.00 -21.51
CA ILE A 313 -14.19 -1.09 -20.80
C ILE A 313 -15.49 -1.51 -21.53
N GLN A 314 -16.19 -0.59 -22.19
CA GLN A 314 -17.40 -0.96 -22.96
C GLN A 314 -17.08 -1.89 -24.14
N GLU A 315 -15.89 -1.76 -24.74
CA GLU A 315 -15.46 -2.59 -25.87
C GLU A 315 -14.97 -3.97 -25.40
N ASN A 316 -14.35 -4.05 -24.22
CA ASN A 316 -13.77 -5.28 -23.65
C ASN A 316 -14.28 -5.52 -22.21
N PHE A 317 -15.60 -5.69 -22.10
CA PHE A 317 -16.29 -5.70 -20.80
C PHE A 317 -16.02 -6.95 -19.96
N ILE A 318 -16.05 -8.13 -20.59
CA ILE A 318 -16.10 -9.43 -19.90
C ILE A 318 -14.73 -9.85 -19.38
N LEU A 319 -13.73 -9.86 -20.26
CA LEU A 319 -12.35 -10.28 -19.98
C LEU A 319 -11.40 -9.14 -20.37
N GLY A 320 -10.45 -8.85 -19.49
CA GLY A 320 -9.49 -7.76 -19.68
C GLY A 320 -8.25 -8.20 -20.48
N SER A 321 -7.26 -7.32 -20.51
CA SER A 321 -6.05 -7.47 -21.34
C SER A 321 -4.77 -7.76 -20.53
N GLY A 322 -4.91 -8.35 -19.34
CA GLY A 322 -3.80 -8.75 -18.46
C GLY A 322 -3.30 -7.63 -17.55
N PHE A 323 -2.55 -7.99 -16.50
CA PHE A 323 -1.94 -7.01 -15.59
C PHE A 323 -1.00 -6.05 -16.34
N ALA A 324 -0.89 -4.80 -15.86
CA ALA A 324 -0.15 -3.71 -16.50
C ALA A 324 -0.78 -3.16 -17.79
N PHE A 325 -1.88 -3.73 -18.29
CA PHE A 325 -2.54 -3.19 -19.47
C PHE A 325 -3.04 -1.77 -19.22
N ASP A 326 -3.59 -1.48 -18.04
CA ASP A 326 -4.00 -0.13 -17.67
C ASP A 326 -2.87 0.90 -17.75
N GLU A 327 -1.67 0.53 -17.29
CA GLU A 327 -0.47 1.39 -17.39
C GLU A 327 -0.08 1.60 -18.85
N HIS A 328 -0.01 0.52 -19.63
CA HIS A 328 0.32 0.58 -21.05
C HIS A 328 -0.69 1.39 -21.87
N PHE A 329 -1.98 1.18 -21.61
CA PHE A 329 -3.07 1.85 -22.30
C PHE A 329 -3.02 3.37 -22.08
N PHE A 330 -2.72 3.80 -20.85
CA PHE A 330 -2.57 5.22 -20.53
C PHE A 330 -1.26 5.81 -21.06
N ASP A 331 -0.17 5.04 -21.07
CA ASP A 331 1.13 5.48 -21.61
C ASP A 331 1.05 5.75 -23.12
N VAL A 332 0.41 4.86 -23.88
CA VAL A 332 0.21 5.02 -25.34
C VAL A 332 -0.65 6.25 -25.68
N HIS A 333 -1.60 6.61 -24.80
CA HIS A 333 -2.50 7.76 -25.02
C HIS A 333 -2.12 9.00 -24.22
N GLN A 334 -0.90 9.03 -23.66
CA GLN A 334 -0.50 10.05 -22.70
C GLN A 334 -0.56 11.47 -23.29
N GLU A 335 -0.16 11.66 -24.54
CA GLU A 335 -0.16 12.98 -25.19
C GLU A 335 -1.59 13.56 -25.31
N GLY A 336 -2.55 12.73 -25.72
CA GLY A 336 -3.96 13.13 -25.82
C GLY A 336 -4.56 13.45 -24.46
N LEU A 337 -4.26 12.62 -23.45
CA LEU A 337 -4.75 12.82 -22.09
C LEU A 337 -4.13 14.06 -21.43
N GLN A 338 -2.86 14.38 -21.71
CA GLN A 338 -2.22 15.61 -21.23
C GLN A 338 -2.89 16.87 -21.79
N LYS A 339 -3.29 16.86 -23.07
CA LYS A 339 -4.06 17.96 -23.68
C LYS A 339 -5.42 18.17 -23.01
N LEU A 340 -5.99 17.10 -22.44
CA LEU A 340 -7.23 17.12 -21.66
C LEU A 340 -7.00 17.38 -20.16
N GLY A 341 -5.77 17.71 -19.74
CA GLY A 341 -5.44 18.06 -18.36
C GLY A 341 -5.22 16.86 -17.43
N HIS A 342 -5.03 15.65 -17.96
CA HIS A 342 -4.73 14.45 -17.19
C HIS A 342 -3.25 14.03 -17.30
N GLN A 343 -2.68 13.58 -16.18
CA GLN A 343 -1.35 12.97 -16.13
C GLN A 343 -1.36 11.70 -15.27
N GLY A 344 -0.68 10.66 -15.76
CA GLY A 344 -0.52 9.39 -15.06
C GLY A 344 -1.48 8.32 -15.57
N GLY A 345 -1.92 7.46 -14.65
CA GLY A 345 -2.82 6.33 -14.96
C GLY A 345 -4.26 6.56 -14.54
N VAL A 346 -5.01 5.47 -14.42
CA VAL A 346 -6.46 5.48 -14.13
C VAL A 346 -6.82 6.17 -12.81
N HIS A 347 -5.93 6.13 -11.80
CA HIS A 347 -6.19 6.63 -10.43
C HIS A 347 -7.51 6.11 -9.82
N ASN A 348 -7.91 4.89 -10.15
CA ASN A 348 -9.05 4.19 -9.57
C ASN A 348 -8.81 2.69 -9.68
N MET A 349 -8.81 2.01 -8.54
CA MET A 349 -8.47 0.61 -8.46
C MET A 349 -9.49 -0.29 -9.17
N TYR A 350 -10.78 0.03 -9.05
CA TYR A 350 -11.85 -0.78 -9.65
C TYR A 350 -11.77 -0.74 -11.17
N LEU A 351 -11.59 0.44 -11.75
CA LEU A 351 -11.41 0.61 -13.19
C LEU A 351 -10.13 -0.06 -13.69
N ALA A 352 -9.03 0.06 -12.95
CA ALA A 352 -7.77 -0.55 -13.36
C ALA A 352 -7.80 -2.09 -13.28
N VAL A 353 -8.44 -2.69 -12.26
CA VAL A 353 -8.67 -4.14 -12.23
C VAL A 353 -9.61 -4.57 -13.35
N TRP A 354 -10.63 -3.77 -13.67
CA TRP A 354 -11.53 -4.06 -14.78
C TRP A 354 -10.77 -4.06 -16.12
N LEU A 355 -9.97 -3.03 -16.41
CA LEU A 355 -9.13 -2.99 -17.62
C LEU A 355 -8.22 -4.21 -17.73
N ASN A 356 -7.62 -4.62 -16.61
CA ASN A 356 -6.65 -5.71 -16.59
C ASN A 356 -7.28 -7.11 -16.63
N THR A 357 -8.46 -7.30 -16.03
CA THR A 357 -9.03 -8.65 -15.79
C THR A 357 -10.50 -8.82 -16.17
N GLY A 358 -11.15 -7.76 -16.65
CA GLY A 358 -12.56 -7.75 -17.02
C GLY A 358 -13.49 -7.72 -15.81
N VAL A 359 -14.79 -7.70 -16.07
CA VAL A 359 -15.80 -7.69 -15.00
C VAL A 359 -15.75 -8.98 -14.16
N ILE A 360 -15.40 -10.11 -14.77
CA ILE A 360 -15.25 -11.39 -14.07
C ILE A 360 -14.11 -11.30 -13.06
N GLY A 361 -12.97 -10.73 -13.47
CA GLY A 361 -11.82 -10.53 -12.59
C GLY A 361 -12.11 -9.52 -11.49
N LEU A 362 -12.80 -8.42 -11.80
CA LEU A 362 -13.24 -7.45 -10.79
C LEU A 362 -14.16 -8.09 -9.74
N ILE A 363 -15.14 -8.89 -10.15
CA ILE A 363 -16.05 -9.59 -9.23
C ILE A 363 -15.26 -10.59 -8.36
N ALA A 364 -14.36 -11.38 -8.96
CA ALA A 364 -13.54 -12.32 -8.22
C ALA A 364 -12.60 -11.61 -7.22
N PHE A 365 -12.04 -10.46 -7.61
CA PHE A 365 -11.23 -9.62 -6.74
C PHE A 365 -12.04 -9.10 -5.55
N LEU A 366 -13.21 -8.49 -5.81
CA LEU A 366 -14.09 -7.95 -4.78
C LEU A 366 -14.58 -9.05 -3.83
N TYR A 367 -14.94 -10.22 -4.36
CA TYR A 367 -15.27 -11.39 -3.57
C TYR A 367 -14.13 -11.75 -2.61
N ALA A 368 -12.89 -11.84 -3.10
CA ALA A 368 -11.73 -12.15 -2.28
C ALA A 368 -11.48 -11.11 -1.19
N PHE A 369 -11.57 -9.82 -1.55
CA PHE A 369 -11.45 -8.70 -0.62
C PHE A 369 -12.53 -8.78 0.48
N PHE A 370 -13.81 -8.85 0.12
CA PHE A 370 -14.91 -8.89 1.09
C PHE A 370 -14.89 -10.18 1.92
N ARG A 371 -14.47 -11.31 1.36
CA ARG A 371 -14.33 -12.57 2.13
C ARG A 371 -13.26 -12.45 3.20
N THR A 372 -12.11 -11.85 2.87
CA THR A 372 -11.04 -11.57 3.83
C THR A 372 -11.51 -10.61 4.93
N VAL A 373 -12.19 -9.53 4.56
CA VAL A 373 -12.76 -8.58 5.53
C VAL A 373 -13.80 -9.25 6.43
N ALA A 374 -14.73 -10.01 5.86
CA ALA A 374 -15.77 -10.69 6.63
C ALA A 374 -15.14 -11.64 7.67
N LYS A 375 -14.13 -12.41 7.28
CA LYS A 375 -13.41 -13.29 8.21
C LYS A 375 -12.71 -12.50 9.32
N ALA A 376 -12.02 -11.41 8.99
CA ALA A 376 -11.35 -10.57 9.97
C ALA A 376 -12.33 -9.82 10.90
N SER A 377 -13.55 -9.51 10.44
CA SER A 377 -14.58 -8.83 11.24
C SER A 377 -15.12 -9.68 12.39
N LEU A 378 -15.00 -11.01 12.28
CA LEU A 378 -15.33 -11.94 13.36
C LEU A 378 -14.35 -11.82 14.54
N HIS A 379 -13.16 -11.25 14.30
CA HIS A 379 -12.08 -11.19 15.29
C HIS A 379 -11.73 -9.77 15.72
N SER A 380 -12.11 -8.74 14.96
CA SER A 380 -11.82 -7.34 15.30
C SER A 380 -12.93 -6.39 14.87
N LYS A 381 -13.31 -5.50 15.79
CA LYS A 381 -14.27 -4.40 15.53
C LYS A 381 -13.69 -3.31 14.61
N LEU A 382 -12.36 -3.25 14.49
CA LEU A 382 -11.66 -2.29 13.64
C LEU A 382 -11.73 -2.64 12.15
N THR A 383 -12.04 -3.89 11.82
CA THR A 383 -12.03 -4.40 10.45
C THR A 383 -12.94 -3.64 9.50
N LEU A 384 -14.17 -3.30 9.93
CA LEU A 384 -15.11 -2.55 9.10
C LEU A 384 -14.68 -1.08 8.89
N PRO A 385 -14.29 -0.33 9.94
CA PRO A 385 -13.64 0.98 9.76
C PRO A 385 -12.46 0.96 8.77
N ILE A 386 -11.60 -0.05 8.84
CA ILE A 386 -10.47 -0.23 7.89
C ILE A 386 -11.00 -0.44 6.48
N MET A 387 -11.98 -1.32 6.30
CA MET A 387 -12.60 -1.58 5.00
C MET A 387 -13.13 -0.29 4.38
N PHE A 388 -13.89 0.54 5.11
CA PHE A 388 -14.43 1.79 4.57
C PHE A 388 -13.34 2.78 4.17
N SER A 389 -12.32 2.92 5.02
CA SER A 389 -11.15 3.77 4.74
C SER A 389 -10.41 3.31 3.47
N PHE A 390 -10.20 2.00 3.32
CA PHE A 390 -9.53 1.44 2.15
C PHE A 390 -10.38 1.56 0.89
N LEU A 391 -11.68 1.21 0.94
CA LEU A 391 -12.59 1.34 -0.20
C LEU A 391 -12.66 2.78 -0.73
N PHE A 392 -12.71 3.77 0.18
CA PHE A 392 -12.65 5.18 -0.20
C PHE A 392 -11.31 5.51 -0.87
N SER A 393 -10.19 5.08 -0.29
CA SER A 393 -8.87 5.32 -0.89
C SER A 393 -8.71 4.65 -2.27
N LEU A 394 -9.32 3.49 -2.48
CA LEU A 394 -9.24 2.72 -3.73
C LEU A 394 -9.98 3.39 -4.89
N THR A 395 -10.98 4.24 -4.60
CA THR A 395 -11.65 5.08 -5.61
C THR A 395 -10.69 6.06 -6.28
N PHE A 396 -9.64 6.49 -5.56
CA PHE A 396 -8.76 7.57 -6.00
C PHE A 396 -7.33 7.13 -6.31
N GLU A 397 -6.95 5.91 -5.96
CA GLU A 397 -5.59 5.40 -6.14
C GLU A 397 -5.63 3.88 -6.38
N GLY A 398 -4.93 3.39 -7.41
CA GLY A 398 -4.89 1.98 -7.84
C GLY A 398 -3.95 1.07 -7.03
N TRP A 399 -3.64 1.42 -5.78
CA TRP A 399 -2.50 0.85 -5.07
C TRP A 399 -2.61 -0.63 -4.73
N LEU A 400 -3.81 -1.15 -4.52
CA LEU A 400 -3.97 -2.56 -4.11
C LEU A 400 -3.69 -3.52 -5.28
N MET A 401 -3.83 -3.10 -6.54
CA MET A 401 -3.54 -3.94 -7.70
C MET A 401 -2.03 -4.10 -7.98
N GLY A 402 -1.19 -3.21 -7.43
CA GLY A 402 0.25 -3.27 -7.65
C GLY A 402 0.89 -4.37 -6.78
N SER A 403 1.72 -5.22 -7.39
CA SER A 403 2.36 -6.36 -6.71
C SER A 403 3.56 -5.99 -5.84
N LEU A 404 4.32 -4.98 -6.24
CA LEU A 404 5.59 -4.64 -5.60
C LEU A 404 5.63 -3.15 -5.27
N ASN A 405 4.63 -2.70 -4.52
CA ASN A 405 4.56 -1.37 -3.94
C ASN A 405 4.51 -1.47 -2.40
N PRO A 406 4.87 -0.40 -1.67
CA PRO A 406 4.91 -0.42 -0.20
C PRO A 406 3.52 -0.43 0.46
N TYR A 407 2.45 -0.33 -0.31
CA TYR A 407 1.08 -0.17 0.17
C TYR A 407 0.39 -1.53 0.32
N ASN A 408 0.47 -2.38 -0.70
CA ASN A 408 -0.16 -3.69 -0.73
C ASN A 408 0.36 -4.61 0.39
N ILE A 409 1.68 -4.60 0.64
CA ILE A 409 2.27 -5.32 1.78
C ILE A 409 1.64 -4.90 3.12
N GLY A 410 1.31 -3.62 3.30
CA GLY A 410 0.63 -3.13 4.49
C GLY A 410 -0.81 -3.63 4.61
N PHE A 411 -1.54 -3.77 3.49
CA PHE A 411 -2.83 -4.46 3.46
C PHE A 411 -2.71 -5.92 3.89
N VAL A 412 -1.77 -6.67 3.32
CA VAL A 412 -1.52 -8.07 3.69
C VAL A 412 -1.17 -8.18 5.18
N LEU A 413 -0.26 -7.35 5.68
CA LEU A 413 0.10 -7.31 7.11
C LEU A 413 -1.12 -7.07 7.98
N THR A 414 -1.96 -6.09 7.64
CA THR A 414 -3.13 -5.69 8.45
C THR A 414 -4.16 -6.81 8.59
N PHE A 415 -4.40 -7.59 7.53
CA PHE A 415 -5.42 -8.65 7.54
C PHE A 415 -4.88 -10.03 7.94
N VAL A 416 -3.56 -10.22 7.96
CA VAL A 416 -2.92 -11.44 8.49
C VAL A 416 -2.75 -11.36 10.02
N ILE A 417 -2.43 -10.18 10.56
CA ILE A 417 -2.28 -9.92 12.01
C ILE A 417 -3.64 -9.89 12.71
#